data_AF-A0A1F9HKQ8-F1
#
_entry.id   AF-A0A1F9HKQ8-F1
#
_cell.length_a   1.000
_cell.length_b   1.000
_cell.length_c   1.000
_cell.angle_alpha   90.00
_cell.angle_beta   90.00
_cell.angle_gamma   90.00
#
_symmetry.space_group_name_H-M   'P 1'
#
loop_
_entity.id
_entity.type
_entity.pdbx_description
1 polymer ?
#
loop_
_entity_poly.entity_id
_entity_poly.type
_entity_poly.pdbx_seq_one_letter_code
_entity_poly.pdbx_strand_id
1 'polypeptide(L)'
;PASPVHYQYNPVKTTKTSVMGTINMLGLAKRVRARILQASTSEIYGDPKVSPQKEDYWGNVNCIGMRSCYDEGKRVAETLMMDYHRQNKVDIRIVRIFNTYGPRMALNDGRVVSNFIVQALKGEDITVYGDGTQTRSFCYVSDLVEGMMRMMNQNGFIGPVNLGNPDEYTILEFAKKIKEFTGTKSKIVFKPLPQDDPMQRRPDITLAKKKLKWQPKVGVGEGLAETVEYFRMRLKKVSSKQ
;
A
#
# COMPACT_ATOMS: atom_id res chain seq x y z
N PRO A 1 -9.89 -0.66 -3.41
CA PRO A 1 -9.37 0.57 -2.76
C PRO A 1 -8.60 0.19 -1.49
N ALA A 2 -7.44 0.80 -1.25
CA ALA A 2 -6.56 0.48 -0.11
C ALA A 2 -6.52 1.57 0.98
N SER A 3 -7.29 2.65 0.81
CA SER A 3 -7.41 3.74 1.78
C SER A 3 -8.61 3.51 2.71
N PRO A 4 -8.46 3.74 4.04
CA PRO A 4 -9.53 3.60 5.02
C PRO A 4 -10.84 4.24 4.63
N VAL A 5 -10.80 5.51 4.22
CA VAL A 5 -11.98 6.28 3.82
C VAL A 5 -12.76 5.58 2.71
N HIS A 6 -12.05 5.00 1.74
CA HIS A 6 -12.67 4.38 0.57
C HIS A 6 -13.23 2.99 0.84
N TYR A 7 -12.54 2.14 1.60
CA TYR A 7 -13.04 0.80 1.87
C TYR A 7 -14.09 0.75 2.98
N GLN A 8 -14.10 1.73 3.88
CA GLN A 8 -15.14 1.90 4.91
C GLN A 8 -16.42 2.55 4.38
N TYR A 9 -16.37 3.26 3.24
CA TYR A 9 -17.56 3.87 2.63
C TYR A 9 -18.66 2.84 2.31
N ASN A 10 -18.27 1.62 1.89
CA ASN A 10 -19.20 0.51 1.72
C ASN A 10 -18.52 -0.82 2.13
N PRO A 11 -18.52 -1.16 3.43
CA PRO A 11 -17.74 -2.28 3.96
C PRO A 11 -18.22 -3.63 3.41
N VAL A 12 -19.53 -3.79 3.21
CA VAL A 12 -20.11 -5.00 2.62
C VAL A 12 -19.60 -5.21 1.20
N LYS A 13 -19.57 -4.15 0.37
CA LYS A 13 -19.02 -4.22 -0.99
C LYS A 13 -17.53 -4.52 -0.97
N THR A 14 -16.77 -3.95 -0.05
CA THR A 14 -15.33 -4.24 0.14
C THR A 14 -15.12 -5.73 0.40
N THR A 15 -15.80 -6.30 1.39
CA THR A 15 -15.68 -7.73 1.71
C THR A 15 -16.11 -8.61 0.53
N LYS A 16 -17.26 -8.33 -0.09
CA LYS A 16 -17.75 -9.08 -1.26
C LYS A 16 -16.74 -9.06 -2.40
N THR A 17 -16.13 -7.91 -2.67
CA THR A 17 -15.12 -7.79 -3.74
C THR A 17 -13.90 -8.65 -3.43
N SER A 18 -13.38 -8.60 -2.20
CA SER A 18 -12.21 -9.38 -1.80
C SER A 18 -12.47 -10.89 -1.83
N VAL A 19 -13.64 -11.35 -1.36
CA VAL A 19 -13.97 -12.78 -1.28
C VAL A 19 -14.51 -13.31 -2.61
N MET A 20 -15.64 -12.79 -3.07
CA MET A 20 -16.30 -13.29 -4.30
C MET A 20 -15.46 -13.01 -5.54
N GLY A 21 -14.79 -11.85 -5.60
CA GLY A 21 -13.86 -11.54 -6.69
C GLY A 21 -12.72 -12.55 -6.77
N THR A 22 -12.12 -12.90 -5.63
CA THR A 22 -11.05 -13.90 -5.57
C THR A 22 -11.54 -15.29 -5.99
N ILE A 23 -12.71 -15.73 -5.50
CA ILE A 23 -13.32 -17.02 -5.89
C ILE A 23 -13.53 -17.07 -7.41
N ASN A 24 -14.12 -16.01 -8.00
CA ASN A 24 -14.39 -15.97 -9.43
C ASN A 24 -13.11 -16.03 -10.27
N MET A 25 -12.09 -15.26 -9.88
CA MET A 25 -10.82 -15.23 -10.61
C MET A 25 -10.02 -16.52 -10.45
N LEU A 26 -10.05 -17.16 -9.28
CA LEU A 26 -9.46 -18.47 -9.06
C LEU A 26 -10.19 -19.57 -9.85
N GLY A 27 -11.53 -19.52 -9.90
CA GLY A 27 -12.34 -20.42 -10.73
C GLY A 27 -12.02 -20.28 -12.22
N LEU A 28 -11.84 -19.05 -12.69
CA LEU A 28 -11.37 -18.79 -14.06
C LEU A 28 -9.96 -19.33 -14.27
N ALA A 29 -9.00 -18.99 -13.41
CA ALA A 29 -7.61 -19.42 -13.50
C ALA A 29 -7.48 -20.95 -13.52
N LYS A 30 -8.27 -21.65 -12.70
CA LYS A 30 -8.39 -23.11 -12.72
C LYS A 30 -8.88 -23.62 -14.08
N ARG A 31 -9.97 -23.06 -14.61
CA ARG A 31 -10.59 -23.53 -15.86
C ARG A 31 -9.68 -23.34 -17.08
N VAL A 32 -9.00 -22.21 -17.17
CA VAL A 32 -8.13 -21.88 -18.32
C VAL A 32 -6.65 -22.17 -18.05
N ARG A 33 -6.32 -22.75 -16.89
CA ARG A 33 -4.93 -23.04 -16.45
C ARG A 33 -4.03 -21.80 -16.45
N ALA A 34 -4.59 -20.63 -16.12
CA ALA A 34 -3.82 -19.40 -16.04
C ALA A 34 -3.07 -19.30 -14.70
N ARG A 35 -1.91 -18.63 -14.75
CA ARG A 35 -1.24 -18.14 -13.55
C ARG A 35 -1.95 -16.88 -13.06
N ILE A 36 -2.16 -16.78 -11.75
CA ILE A 36 -2.82 -15.65 -11.11
C ILE A 36 -1.98 -15.09 -9.97
N LEU A 37 -1.87 -13.77 -9.89
CA LEU A 37 -1.21 -13.07 -8.79
C LEU A 37 -2.23 -12.32 -7.96
N GLN A 38 -2.22 -12.56 -6.65
CA GLN A 38 -3.02 -11.82 -5.70
C GLN A 38 -2.17 -10.67 -5.12
N ALA A 39 -2.71 -9.47 -5.26
CA ALA A 39 -2.20 -8.25 -4.64
C ALA A 39 -2.75 -8.15 -3.22
N SER A 40 -2.05 -8.79 -2.27
CA SER A 40 -2.31 -8.67 -0.84
C SER A 40 -1.81 -7.34 -0.30
N THR A 41 -1.79 -7.19 1.01
CA THR A 41 -1.51 -5.93 1.70
C THR A 41 -0.76 -6.20 2.99
N SER A 42 0.06 -5.26 3.42
CA SER A 42 0.66 -5.27 4.76
C SER A 42 -0.38 -5.15 5.88
N GLU A 43 -1.61 -4.71 5.60
CA GLU A 43 -2.70 -4.69 6.59
C GLU A 43 -3.07 -6.08 7.12
N ILE A 44 -2.71 -7.17 6.41
CA ILE A 44 -2.94 -8.53 6.92
C ILE A 44 -2.13 -8.82 8.21
N TYR A 45 -1.08 -8.03 8.47
CA TYR A 45 -0.31 -8.06 9.71
C TYR A 45 -0.99 -7.26 10.85
N GLY A 46 -1.98 -6.42 10.55
CA GLY A 46 -2.76 -5.65 11.51
C GLY A 46 -1.95 -4.59 12.26
N ASP A 47 -2.05 -4.63 13.59
CA ASP A 47 -1.23 -3.86 14.53
C ASP A 47 -0.08 -4.74 15.04
N PRO A 48 1.04 -4.82 14.31
CA PRO A 48 2.06 -5.84 14.53
C PRO A 48 2.78 -5.64 15.86
N LYS A 49 2.98 -6.74 16.60
CA LYS A 49 3.76 -6.77 17.84
C LYS A 49 5.27 -6.96 17.61
N VAL A 50 5.70 -6.97 16.35
CA VAL A 50 7.08 -7.22 15.92
C VAL A 50 7.45 -6.26 14.79
N SER A 51 8.71 -5.83 14.74
CA SER A 51 9.25 -4.98 13.68
C SER A 51 10.70 -5.38 13.37
N PRO A 52 11.10 -5.59 12.10
CA PRO A 52 10.26 -5.49 10.89
C PRO A 52 9.28 -6.67 10.76
N GLN A 53 8.27 -6.52 9.90
CA GLN A 53 7.28 -7.57 9.62
C GLN A 53 7.79 -8.53 8.53
N LYS A 54 8.02 -9.79 8.91
CA LYS A 54 8.37 -10.91 8.02
C LYS A 54 7.13 -11.68 7.57
N GLU A 55 7.26 -12.47 6.50
CA GLU A 55 6.15 -13.22 5.91
C GLU A 55 5.61 -14.35 6.79
N ASP A 56 6.39 -14.84 7.75
CA ASP A 56 6.01 -15.87 8.72
C ASP A 56 5.15 -15.33 9.87
N TYR A 57 5.09 -14.01 10.06
CA TYR A 57 4.24 -13.40 11.06
C TYR A 57 2.76 -13.52 10.71
N TRP A 58 1.96 -14.05 11.63
CA TRP A 58 0.52 -14.30 11.42
C TRP A 58 -0.36 -13.04 11.41
N GLY A 59 0.15 -11.94 11.95
CA GLY A 59 -0.60 -10.71 12.15
C GLY A 59 -1.36 -10.64 13.48
N ASN A 60 -1.70 -9.43 13.88
CA ASN A 60 -2.53 -9.12 15.05
C ASN A 60 -3.68 -8.22 14.57
N VAL A 61 -4.76 -8.85 14.12
CA VAL A 61 -5.89 -8.21 13.43
C VAL A 61 -7.16 -8.42 14.24
N ASN A 62 -7.94 -7.35 14.44
CA ASN A 62 -9.28 -7.43 15.00
C ASN A 62 -10.26 -7.85 13.88
N CYS A 63 -11.03 -8.92 14.09
CA CYS A 63 -11.95 -9.47 13.08
C CYS A 63 -13.30 -8.74 12.98
N ILE A 64 -13.66 -7.92 13.96
CA ILE A 64 -14.96 -7.20 14.04
C ILE A 64 -14.82 -5.67 14.06
N GLY A 65 -13.60 -5.15 13.91
CA GLY A 65 -13.34 -3.72 13.86
C GLY A 65 -13.79 -3.06 12.55
N MET A 66 -13.81 -1.73 12.53
CA MET A 66 -14.22 -0.95 11.34
C MET A 66 -13.33 -1.17 10.11
N ARG A 67 -12.10 -1.63 10.29
CA ARG A 67 -11.15 -1.94 9.21
C ARG A 67 -11.25 -3.39 8.71
N SER A 68 -11.90 -4.27 9.47
CA SER A 68 -11.92 -5.72 9.20
C SER A 68 -12.51 -6.09 7.84
N CYS A 69 -13.42 -5.28 7.29
CA CYS A 69 -13.95 -5.50 5.94
C CYS A 69 -12.85 -5.56 4.85
N TYR A 70 -11.76 -4.82 5.03
CA TYR A 70 -10.60 -4.86 4.15
C TYR A 70 -9.57 -5.88 4.65
N ASP A 71 -9.22 -5.83 5.93
CA ASP A 71 -8.13 -6.63 6.51
C ASP A 71 -8.45 -8.14 6.43
N GLU A 72 -9.62 -8.55 6.94
CA GLU A 72 -10.06 -9.95 6.87
C GLU A 72 -10.40 -10.36 5.43
N GLY A 73 -10.96 -9.44 4.63
CA GLY A 73 -11.20 -9.69 3.22
C GLY A 73 -9.92 -10.09 2.47
N LYS A 74 -8.80 -9.43 2.78
CA LYS A 74 -7.48 -9.75 2.19
C LYS A 74 -6.86 -11.02 2.78
N ARG A 75 -7.02 -11.27 4.08
CA ARG A 75 -6.57 -12.51 4.74
C ARG A 75 -7.28 -13.74 4.16
N VAL A 76 -8.61 -13.69 4.04
CA VAL A 76 -9.41 -14.78 3.42
C VAL A 76 -9.03 -14.96 1.95
N ALA A 77 -8.71 -13.89 1.23
CA ALA A 77 -8.24 -14.01 -0.16
C ALA A 77 -6.90 -14.79 -0.24
N GLU A 78 -5.95 -14.60 0.69
CA GLU A 78 -4.73 -15.43 0.74
C GLU A 78 -5.05 -16.90 1.03
N THR A 79 -5.97 -17.17 1.96
CA THR A 79 -6.44 -18.54 2.26
C THR A 79 -7.00 -19.22 1.01
N LEU A 80 -7.89 -18.54 0.28
CA LEU A 80 -8.49 -19.06 -0.96
C LEU A 80 -7.43 -19.36 -2.03
N MET A 81 -6.46 -18.46 -2.24
CA MET A 81 -5.37 -18.71 -3.18
C MET A 81 -4.65 -20.01 -2.83
N MET A 82 -4.25 -20.16 -1.56
CA MET A 82 -3.53 -21.34 -1.08
C MET A 82 -4.36 -22.63 -1.16
N ASP A 83 -5.66 -22.58 -0.88
CA ASP A 83 -6.55 -23.74 -1.00
C ASP A 83 -6.70 -24.22 -2.45
N TYR A 84 -6.92 -23.30 -3.39
CA TYR A 84 -6.97 -23.63 -4.82
C TYR A 84 -5.64 -24.21 -5.31
N HIS A 85 -4.51 -23.74 -4.79
CA HIS A 85 -3.21 -24.32 -5.09
C HIS A 85 -3.07 -25.73 -4.51
N ARG A 86 -3.37 -25.94 -3.23
CA ARG A 86 -3.25 -27.26 -2.58
C ARG A 86 -4.14 -28.31 -3.24
N GLN A 87 -5.42 -27.98 -3.45
CA GLN A 87 -6.44 -28.90 -3.93
C GLN A 87 -6.46 -29.07 -5.46
N ASN A 88 -6.19 -28.01 -6.22
CA ASN A 88 -6.35 -28.03 -7.68
C ASN A 88 -5.09 -27.65 -8.45
N LYS A 89 -3.96 -27.43 -7.76
CA LYS A 89 -2.68 -27.05 -8.37
C LYS A 89 -2.76 -25.79 -9.24
N VAL A 90 -3.68 -24.88 -8.93
CA VAL A 90 -3.74 -23.57 -9.61
C VAL A 90 -2.40 -22.84 -9.39
N ASP A 91 -1.86 -22.28 -10.47
CA ASP A 91 -0.57 -21.59 -10.44
C ASP A 91 -0.75 -20.19 -9.85
N ILE A 92 -0.42 -20.03 -8.56
CA ILE A 92 -0.71 -18.80 -7.79
C ILE A 92 0.55 -18.03 -7.42
N ARG A 93 0.44 -16.71 -7.29
CA ARG A 93 1.46 -15.84 -6.71
C ARG A 93 0.81 -14.95 -5.65
N ILE A 94 1.42 -14.83 -4.48
CA ILE A 94 0.94 -13.94 -3.41
C ILE A 94 2.00 -12.89 -3.12
N VAL A 95 1.62 -11.62 -3.22
CA VAL A 95 2.46 -10.46 -2.91
C VAL A 95 1.80 -9.65 -1.79
N ARG A 96 2.52 -9.40 -0.70
CA ARG A 96 2.08 -8.52 0.39
C ARG A 96 2.66 -7.13 0.18
N ILE A 97 1.80 -6.24 -0.32
CA ILE A 97 2.18 -4.89 -0.74
C ILE A 97 2.18 -3.96 0.48
N PHE A 98 3.31 -3.29 0.71
CA PHE A 98 3.43 -2.21 1.68
C PHE A 98 3.10 -0.86 1.03
N ASN A 99 3.04 0.20 1.85
CA ASN A 99 2.68 1.55 1.42
C ASN A 99 3.42 1.97 0.15
N THR A 100 2.65 2.17 -0.92
CA THR A 100 3.15 2.53 -2.25
C THR A 100 2.55 3.86 -2.71
N TYR A 101 3.38 4.68 -3.35
CA TYR A 101 3.00 6.00 -3.87
C TYR A 101 3.54 6.23 -5.28
N GLY A 102 2.97 7.21 -5.97
CA GLY A 102 3.41 7.61 -7.30
C GLY A 102 2.34 8.36 -8.10
N PRO A 103 2.63 8.67 -9.37
CA PRO A 103 1.64 9.18 -10.31
C PRO A 103 0.37 8.32 -10.38
N ARG A 104 -0.75 8.92 -10.76
CA ARG A 104 -2.09 8.28 -10.88
C ARG A 104 -2.81 7.95 -9.57
N MET A 105 -2.23 8.27 -8.42
CA MET A 105 -2.99 8.30 -7.15
C MET A 105 -4.19 9.25 -7.23
N ALA A 106 -5.26 8.93 -6.50
CA ALA A 106 -6.43 9.79 -6.40
C ALA A 106 -6.11 11.06 -5.59
N LEU A 107 -6.72 12.19 -5.95
CA LEU A 107 -6.50 13.46 -5.25
C LEU A 107 -7.02 13.40 -3.80
N ASN A 108 -8.16 12.74 -3.60
CA ASN A 108 -8.82 12.53 -2.32
C ASN A 108 -8.53 11.14 -1.75
N ASP A 109 -7.36 10.58 -2.06
CA ASP A 109 -6.99 9.24 -1.62
C ASP A 109 -6.93 9.10 -0.09
N GLY A 110 -6.74 10.19 0.65
CA GLY A 110 -6.83 10.21 2.11
C GLY A 110 -5.58 9.69 2.83
N ARG A 111 -4.58 9.17 2.11
CA ARG A 111 -3.27 8.81 2.68
C ARG A 111 -2.36 10.04 2.80
N VAL A 112 -1.35 9.92 3.66
CA VAL A 112 -0.44 11.01 4.02
C VAL A 112 0.24 11.66 2.81
N VAL A 113 0.67 10.86 1.82
CA VAL A 113 1.38 11.37 0.63
C VAL A 113 0.51 12.29 -0.21
N SER A 114 -0.68 11.83 -0.59
CA SER A 114 -1.60 12.64 -1.40
C SER A 114 -2.09 13.86 -0.63
N ASN A 115 -2.40 13.74 0.66
CA ASN A 115 -2.92 14.84 1.44
C ASN A 115 -1.91 15.97 1.57
N PHE A 116 -0.65 15.66 1.90
CA PHE A 116 0.40 16.67 2.04
C PHE A 116 0.69 17.36 0.72
N ILE A 117 0.79 16.62 -0.39
CA ILE A 117 1.04 17.19 -1.72
C ILE A 117 -0.13 18.10 -2.13
N VAL A 118 -1.37 17.67 -1.95
CA VAL A 118 -2.55 18.46 -2.32
C VAL A 118 -2.69 19.71 -1.45
N GLN A 119 -2.52 19.59 -0.13
CA GLN A 119 -2.54 20.74 0.79
C GLN A 119 -1.47 21.77 0.38
N ALA A 120 -0.23 21.31 0.19
CA ALA A 120 0.88 22.16 -0.21
C ALA A 120 0.64 22.86 -1.55
N LEU A 121 0.16 22.14 -2.57
CA LEU A 121 -0.09 22.69 -3.91
C LEU A 121 -1.31 23.64 -3.95
N LYS A 122 -2.24 23.52 -3.01
CA LYS A 122 -3.37 24.45 -2.85
C LYS A 122 -3.04 25.67 -1.98
N GLY A 123 -1.87 25.69 -1.35
CA GLY A 123 -1.51 26.72 -0.36
C GLY A 123 -2.20 26.56 0.99
N GLU A 124 -2.78 25.38 1.27
CA GLU A 124 -3.35 25.03 2.57
C GLU A 124 -2.23 24.55 3.52
N ASP A 125 -2.43 24.67 4.83
CA ASP A 125 -1.46 24.16 5.81
C ASP A 125 -1.33 22.64 5.77
N ILE A 126 -0.09 22.16 5.83
CA ILE A 126 0.23 20.72 5.85
C ILE A 126 -0.08 20.19 7.25
N THR A 127 -1.07 19.31 7.34
CA THR A 127 -1.57 18.81 8.62
C THR A 127 -0.86 17.53 9.05
N VAL A 128 0.06 17.61 10.01
CA VAL A 128 0.69 16.44 10.65
C VAL A 128 -0.11 16.05 11.89
N TYR A 129 -0.50 14.79 12.00
CA TYR A 129 -1.14 14.27 13.20
C TYR A 129 -0.08 13.74 14.17
N GLY A 130 -0.18 14.10 15.45
CA GLY A 130 0.84 13.83 16.47
C GLY A 130 1.97 14.86 16.46
N ASP A 131 3.16 14.45 16.88
CA ASP A 131 4.39 15.26 16.86
C ASP A 131 5.21 15.06 15.56
N GLY A 132 4.79 14.14 14.70
CA GLY A 132 5.47 13.84 13.43
C GLY A 132 6.65 12.89 13.54
N THR A 133 6.92 12.32 14.73
CA THR A 133 8.03 11.39 14.98
C THR A 133 7.73 9.97 14.50
N GLN A 134 6.46 9.64 14.28
CA GLN A 134 6.06 8.35 13.77
C GLN A 134 6.65 8.09 12.38
N THR A 135 7.10 6.87 12.14
CA THR A 135 7.76 6.50 10.89
C THR A 135 6.82 5.79 9.93
N ARG A 136 7.09 5.96 8.64
CA ARG A 136 6.44 5.21 7.56
C ARG A 136 7.47 4.81 6.53
N SER A 137 7.26 3.63 5.96
CA SER A 137 7.94 3.16 4.75
C SER A 137 7.16 3.59 3.51
N PHE A 138 7.86 4.01 2.45
CA PHE A 138 7.24 4.42 1.19
C PHE A 138 7.96 3.78 0.00
N CYS A 139 7.28 2.88 -0.71
CA CYS A 139 7.76 2.27 -1.95
C CYS A 139 7.26 3.07 -3.15
N TYR A 140 8.14 3.39 -4.10
CA TYR A 140 7.73 4.04 -5.33
C TYR A 140 7.05 3.03 -6.28
N VAL A 141 6.06 3.49 -7.05
CA VAL A 141 5.20 2.61 -7.86
C VAL A 141 5.97 1.80 -8.90
N SER A 142 7.03 2.34 -9.50
CA SER A 142 7.82 1.60 -10.50
C SER A 142 8.57 0.42 -9.87
N ASP A 143 9.12 0.60 -8.67
CA ASP A 143 9.77 -0.48 -7.91
C ASP A 143 8.78 -1.59 -7.55
N LEU A 144 7.57 -1.22 -7.10
CA LEU A 144 6.51 -2.20 -6.82
C LEU A 144 6.16 -3.00 -8.08
N VAL A 145 5.93 -2.32 -9.20
CA VAL A 145 5.54 -2.96 -10.47
C VAL A 145 6.62 -3.93 -10.93
N GLU A 146 7.89 -3.54 -10.88
CA GLU A 146 9.03 -4.41 -11.20
C GLU A 146 9.05 -5.66 -10.30
N GLY A 147 8.80 -5.50 -9.00
CA GLY A 147 8.72 -6.62 -8.06
C GLY A 147 7.55 -7.57 -8.34
N MET A 148 6.39 -7.02 -8.69
CA MET A 148 5.20 -7.80 -9.09
C MET A 148 5.46 -8.59 -10.37
N MET A 149 6.11 -7.98 -11.37
CA MET A 149 6.49 -8.64 -12.62
C MET A 149 7.47 -9.79 -12.39
N ARG A 150 8.47 -9.59 -11.53
CA ARG A 150 9.40 -10.67 -11.11
C ARG A 150 8.66 -11.81 -10.42
N MET A 151 7.75 -11.49 -9.50
CA MET A 151 6.97 -12.51 -8.80
C MET A 151 6.07 -13.29 -9.76
N MET A 152 5.42 -12.61 -10.70
CA MET A 152 4.59 -13.26 -11.72
C MET A 152 5.39 -14.24 -12.59
N ASN A 153 6.60 -13.85 -12.98
CA ASN A 153 7.45 -14.66 -13.85
C ASN A 153 8.25 -15.74 -13.09
N GLN A 154 8.24 -15.74 -11.76
CA GLN A 154 9.02 -16.70 -10.98
C GLN A 154 8.44 -18.11 -11.07
N ASN A 155 9.31 -19.12 -11.19
CA ASN A 155 8.95 -20.54 -11.16
C ASN A 155 9.37 -21.16 -9.82
N GLY A 156 8.59 -22.13 -9.32
CA GLY A 156 8.91 -22.86 -8.08
C GLY A 156 8.76 -22.05 -6.78
N PHE A 157 8.25 -20.82 -6.85
CA PHE A 157 7.95 -20.00 -5.67
C PHE A 157 6.60 -19.32 -5.85
N ILE A 158 5.68 -19.60 -4.91
CA ILE A 158 4.28 -19.14 -4.96
C ILE A 158 3.99 -17.98 -4.00
N GLY A 159 4.94 -17.64 -3.13
CA GLY A 159 4.76 -16.66 -2.06
C GLY A 159 4.22 -17.27 -0.76
N PRO A 160 3.77 -16.44 0.20
CA PRO A 160 3.76 -14.97 0.14
C PRO A 160 5.17 -14.36 0.08
N VAL A 161 5.26 -13.12 -0.43
CA VAL A 161 6.49 -12.31 -0.38
C VAL A 161 6.13 -10.84 -0.15
N ASN A 162 6.87 -10.19 0.75
CA ASN A 162 6.74 -8.76 1.01
C ASN A 162 7.36 -7.95 -0.12
N LEU A 163 6.62 -6.98 -0.66
CA LEU A 163 7.15 -5.95 -1.54
C LEU A 163 6.90 -4.57 -0.93
N GLY A 164 7.99 -3.85 -0.69
CA GLY A 164 7.98 -2.53 -0.07
C GLY A 164 9.39 -1.96 0.04
N ASN A 165 9.49 -0.77 0.64
CA ASN A 165 10.78 -0.16 0.94
C ASN A 165 11.07 -0.29 2.45
N PRO A 166 12.19 -0.91 2.88
CA PRO A 166 12.54 -1.04 4.29
C PRO A 166 13.02 0.28 4.92
N ASP A 167 13.29 1.30 4.10
CA ASP A 167 13.69 2.63 4.56
C ASP A 167 12.49 3.34 5.20
N GLU A 168 12.72 3.88 6.39
CA GLU A 168 11.73 4.60 7.18
C GLU A 168 12.01 6.10 7.15
N TYR A 169 10.95 6.88 7.08
CA TYR A 169 10.99 8.34 7.18
C TYR A 169 9.99 8.78 8.24
N THR A 170 10.37 9.76 9.05
CA THR A 170 9.40 10.40 9.95
C THR A 170 8.36 11.16 9.11
N ILE A 171 7.13 11.26 9.60
CA ILE A 171 6.09 12.05 8.95
C ILE A 171 6.52 13.51 8.82
N LEU A 172 7.26 14.04 9.81
CA LEU A 172 7.77 15.40 9.77
C LEU A 172 8.83 15.61 8.67
N GLU A 173 9.81 14.70 8.52
CA GLU A 173 10.79 14.76 7.42
C GLU A 173 10.09 14.70 6.06
N PHE A 174 9.08 13.84 5.95
CA PHE A 174 8.31 13.70 4.73
C PHE A 174 7.53 14.97 4.38
N ALA A 175 6.88 15.60 5.36
CA ALA A 175 6.20 16.89 5.19
C ALA A 175 7.16 18.00 4.75
N LYS A 176 8.36 18.07 5.36
CA LYS A 176 9.41 19.03 4.99
C LYS A 176 9.87 18.84 3.54
N LYS A 177 10.12 17.61 3.11
CA LYS A 177 10.49 17.31 1.71
C LYS A 177 9.39 17.74 0.75
N ILE A 178 8.12 17.45 1.04
CA ILE A 178 7.01 17.88 0.18
C ILE A 178 6.95 19.40 0.07
N LYS A 179 7.15 20.12 1.19
CA LYS A 179 7.19 21.59 1.17
C LYS A 179 8.31 22.12 0.25
N GLU A 180 9.49 21.50 0.30
CA GLU A 180 10.61 21.81 -0.59
C GLU A 180 10.27 21.58 -2.07
N PHE A 181 9.79 20.39 -2.44
CA PHE A 181 9.45 20.04 -3.83
C PHE A 181 8.27 20.83 -4.41
N THR A 182 7.34 21.24 -3.56
CA THR A 182 6.18 22.05 -3.99
C THR A 182 6.50 23.53 -4.06
N GLY A 183 7.52 24.00 -3.34
CA GLY A 183 7.84 25.43 -3.20
C GLY A 183 6.80 26.23 -2.40
N THR A 184 5.93 25.55 -1.64
CA THR A 184 4.83 26.20 -0.93
C THR A 184 5.29 27.00 0.28
N LYS A 185 4.54 28.07 0.61
CA LYS A 185 4.70 28.83 1.85
C LYS A 185 3.88 28.26 3.02
N SER A 186 3.04 27.24 2.77
CA SER A 186 2.20 26.58 3.78
C SER A 186 2.96 26.25 5.06
N LYS A 187 2.31 26.41 6.20
CA LYS A 187 2.88 25.99 7.50
C LYS A 187 2.66 24.49 7.67
N ILE A 188 3.50 23.88 8.50
CA ILE A 188 3.25 22.54 9.02
C ILE A 188 2.52 22.74 10.35
N VAL A 189 1.30 22.22 10.46
CA VAL A 189 0.46 22.33 11.65
C VAL A 189 0.24 20.96 12.26
N PHE A 190 0.22 20.89 13.60
CA PHE A 190 0.07 19.65 14.33
C PHE A 190 -1.37 19.49 14.83
N LYS A 191 -1.93 18.29 14.71
CA LYS A 191 -3.26 17.92 15.22
C LYS A 191 -3.17 16.66 16.08
N PRO A 192 -4.13 16.38 16.99
CA PRO A 192 -4.13 15.16 17.80
C PRO A 192 -4.12 13.89 16.93
N LEU A 193 -3.35 12.86 17.33
CA LEU A 193 -3.32 11.57 16.66
C LEU A 193 -4.72 10.93 16.61
N PRO A 194 -5.19 10.47 15.44
CA PRO A 194 -6.39 9.63 15.36
C PRO A 194 -6.20 8.35 16.17
N GLN A 195 -7.28 7.91 16.83
CA GLN A 195 -7.34 6.61 17.47
C GLN A 195 -7.14 5.52 16.39
N ASP A 196 -6.30 4.52 16.65
CA ASP A 196 -6.03 3.35 15.80
C ASP A 196 -5.11 3.54 14.56
N ASP A 197 -4.32 4.62 14.46
CA ASP A 197 -3.29 4.69 13.41
C ASP A 197 -2.05 3.86 13.80
N PRO A 198 -1.63 2.82 13.04
CA PRO A 198 -0.51 1.96 13.41
C PRO A 198 0.76 2.76 13.63
N MET A 199 1.45 2.56 14.75
CA MET A 199 2.62 3.38 15.08
C MET A 199 3.82 3.08 14.18
N GLN A 200 4.02 1.81 13.81
CA GLN A 200 5.15 1.41 12.97
C GLN A 200 4.77 0.30 11.98
N ARG A 201 5.22 0.46 10.72
CA ARG A 201 5.10 -0.59 9.70
C ARG A 201 6.28 -0.55 8.75
N ARG A 202 7.08 -1.61 8.82
CA ARG A 202 8.36 -1.75 8.11
C ARG A 202 8.47 -3.15 7.51
N PRO A 203 8.57 -3.27 6.17
CA PRO A 203 8.73 -4.56 5.54
C PRO A 203 10.11 -5.14 5.79
N ASP A 204 10.19 -6.42 6.16
CA ASP A 204 11.37 -7.22 5.88
C ASP A 204 11.28 -7.71 4.43
N ILE A 205 12.27 -7.35 3.59
CA ILE A 205 12.33 -7.71 2.17
C ILE A 205 13.44 -8.73 1.86
N THR A 206 13.98 -9.40 2.88
CA THR A 206 15.06 -10.39 2.71
C THR A 206 14.62 -11.52 1.77
N LEU A 207 13.36 -11.96 1.87
CA LEU A 207 12.82 -13.00 0.99
C LEU A 207 12.72 -12.53 -0.46
N ALA A 208 12.28 -11.29 -0.70
CA ALA A 208 12.22 -10.70 -2.04
C ALA A 208 13.61 -10.58 -2.66
N LYS A 209 14.61 -10.12 -1.89
CA LYS A 209 16.01 -10.09 -2.33
C LYS A 209 16.52 -11.48 -2.71
N LYS A 210 16.23 -12.50 -1.89
CA LYS A 210 16.69 -13.86 -2.12
C LYS A 210 16.01 -14.54 -3.31
N LYS A 211 14.68 -14.51 -3.35
CA LYS A 211 13.84 -15.27 -4.30
C LYS A 211 13.57 -14.53 -5.60
N LEU A 212 13.49 -13.20 -5.58
CA LEU A 212 13.15 -12.39 -6.76
C LEU A 212 14.34 -11.58 -7.27
N LYS A 213 15.46 -11.55 -6.53
CA LYS A 213 16.59 -10.65 -6.80
C LYS A 213 16.12 -9.19 -6.93
N TRP A 214 15.15 -8.83 -6.10
CA TRP A 214 14.47 -7.54 -6.13
C TRP A 214 14.75 -6.74 -4.86
N GLN A 215 14.94 -5.43 -5.03
CA GLN A 215 14.95 -4.42 -3.99
C GLN A 215 14.55 -3.08 -4.62
N PRO A 216 13.95 -2.15 -3.85
CA PRO A 216 13.64 -0.82 -4.36
C PRO A 216 14.92 -0.09 -4.77
N LYS A 217 14.84 0.71 -5.84
CA LYS A 217 15.94 1.51 -6.37
C LYS A 217 15.64 3.00 -6.37
N VAL A 218 14.37 3.38 -6.40
CA VAL A 218 13.97 4.78 -6.47
C VAL A 218 13.96 5.38 -5.06
N GLY A 219 14.83 6.36 -4.85
CA GLY A 219 14.87 7.11 -3.60
C GLY A 219 13.61 7.95 -3.40
N VAL A 220 13.25 8.23 -2.14
CA VAL A 220 12.02 9.00 -1.85
C VAL A 220 12.03 10.40 -2.48
N GLY A 221 13.18 11.05 -2.60
CA GLY A 221 13.28 12.37 -3.27
C GLY A 221 12.91 12.31 -4.75
N GLU A 222 13.45 11.33 -5.48
CA GLU A 222 13.17 11.13 -6.91
C GLU A 222 11.69 10.80 -7.14
N GLY A 223 11.16 9.82 -6.39
CA GLY A 223 9.74 9.45 -6.51
C GLY A 223 8.80 10.59 -6.11
N LEU A 224 9.15 11.41 -5.11
CA LEU A 224 8.36 12.58 -4.73
C LEU A 224 8.34 13.65 -5.81
N ALA A 225 9.47 13.92 -6.46
CA ALA A 225 9.53 14.92 -7.53
C ALA A 225 8.55 14.59 -8.66
N GLU A 226 8.57 13.35 -9.15
CA GLU A 226 7.63 12.88 -10.19
C GLU A 226 6.18 12.90 -9.72
N THR A 227 5.94 12.50 -8.46
CA THR A 227 4.59 12.49 -7.88
C THR A 227 4.04 13.92 -7.77
N VAL A 228 4.82 14.86 -7.22
CA VAL A 228 4.41 16.27 -7.08
C VAL A 228 4.08 16.88 -8.44
N GLU A 229 4.90 16.65 -9.47
CA GLU A 229 4.64 17.18 -10.80
C GLU A 229 3.33 16.64 -11.38
N TYR A 230 3.09 15.33 -11.23
CA TYR A 230 1.83 14.73 -11.64
C TYR A 230 0.60 15.38 -10.98
N PHE A 231 0.66 15.61 -9.66
CA PHE A 231 -0.43 16.27 -8.92
C PHE A 231 -0.60 17.74 -9.35
N ARG A 232 0.50 18.47 -9.56
CA ARG A 232 0.50 19.85 -10.06
C ARG A 232 -0.21 19.95 -11.41
N MET A 233 0.13 19.09 -12.36
CA MET A 233 -0.54 19.02 -13.67
C MET A 233 -2.03 18.68 -13.53
N ARG A 234 -2.36 17.72 -12.65
CA ARG A 234 -3.74 17.27 -12.48
C ARG A 234 -4.64 18.33 -11.85
N LEU A 235 -4.14 19.08 -10.87
CA LEU A 235 -4.87 20.19 -10.26
C LEU A 235 -5.14 21.32 -11.26
N LYS A 236 -4.15 21.69 -12.09
CA LYS A 236 -4.35 22.68 -13.18
C LYS A 236 -5.49 22.27 -14.13
N LYS A 237 -5.55 20.99 -14.52
CA LYS A 237 -6.62 20.46 -15.41
C LYS A 237 -8.01 20.46 -14.78
N VAL A 238 -8.11 20.35 -13.46
CA VAL A 238 -9.39 20.41 -12.75
C VAL A 238 -9.87 21.85 -12.68
N SER A 239 -8.98 22.79 -12.35
CA SER A 239 -9.31 24.23 -12.30
C SER A 239 -9.67 24.82 -13.67
N SER A 240 -9.13 24.30 -14.78
CA SER A 240 -9.46 24.78 -16.13
C SER A 240 -10.80 24.26 -16.68
N LYS A 241 -11.48 23.37 -15.95
CA LYS A 241 -12.77 22.77 -16.36
C LYS A 241 -13.95 23.27 -15.52
N GLN A 242 -13.70 24.15 -14.55
CA GLN A 242 -14.70 24.92 -13.81
C GLN A 242 -14.73 26.33 -14.37
#